data_AF-F2AU17-F1
#
_entry.id   AF-F2AU17-F1
#
_cell.length_a   1.000
_cell.length_b   1.000
_cell.length_c   1.000
_cell.angle_alpha   90.00
_cell.angle_beta   90.00
_cell.angle_gamma   90.00
#
_symmetry.space_group_name_H-M   'P 1'
#
loop_
_entity.id
_entity.type
_entity.pdbx_description
1 polymer ?
#
loop_
_entity_poly.entity_id
_entity_poly.type
_entity_poly.pdbx_seq_one_letter_code
_entity_poly.pdbx_strand_id
1 'polypeptide(L)' 'MVTDLLMTQGRATRSEFEELLLGKLSETLDPAQKKKFVDNLLQKMRRANLISTSGEKRGREPFWELISVSPKSITEGDV' A
#
# COMPACT_ATOMS: atom_id res chain seq x y z
N MET A 1 -5.97 4.36 -5.90
CA MET A 1 -5.90 4.21 -4.42
C MET A 1 -4.65 3.40 -4.07
N VAL A 2 -4.28 3.19 -2.80
CA VAL A 2 -2.95 2.67 -2.34
C VAL A 2 -2.35 1.49 -3.14
N THR A 3 -3.18 0.66 -3.78
CA THR A 3 -2.76 -0.32 -4.78
C THR A 3 -1.95 0.28 -5.94
N ASP A 4 -2.33 1.44 -6.47
CA ASP A 4 -1.61 2.12 -7.57
C ASP A 4 -0.21 2.56 -7.13
N LEU A 5 -0.06 2.99 -5.86
CA LEU A 5 1.24 3.34 -5.31
C LEU A 5 2.14 2.11 -5.31
N LEU A 6 1.64 1.01 -4.74
CA LEU A 6 2.36 -0.25 -4.72
C LEU A 6 2.62 -0.78 -6.13
N MET A 7 1.73 -0.53 -7.10
CA MET A 7 1.96 -0.90 -8.50
C MET A 7 3.10 -0.09 -9.12
N THR A 8 3.20 1.21 -8.82
CA THR A 8 4.28 2.07 -9.33
C THR A 8 5.62 1.88 -8.62
N GLN A 9 5.63 1.67 -7.30
CA GLN A 9 6.86 1.56 -6.50
C GLN A 9 7.28 0.12 -6.19
N GLY A 10 6.39 -0.87 -6.40
CA GLY A 10 6.59 -2.29 -6.07
C GLY A 10 6.52 -2.60 -4.56
N ARG A 11 6.98 -1.67 -3.72
CA ARG A 11 6.96 -1.75 -2.26
C ARG A 11 6.78 -0.37 -1.64
N ALA A 12 6.23 -0.33 -0.43
CA ALA A 12 6.17 0.89 0.36
C ALA A 12 6.19 0.57 1.86
N THR A 13 6.81 1.45 2.63
CA THR A 13 6.82 1.46 4.09
C THR A 13 5.59 2.18 4.64
N ARG A 14 5.34 2.00 5.94
CA ARG A 14 4.26 2.72 6.63
C ARG A 14 4.41 4.24 6.48
N SER A 15 5.62 4.75 6.66
CA SER A 15 5.92 6.18 6.60
C SER A 15 5.65 6.74 5.20
N GLU A 16 6.02 6.00 4.14
CA GLU A 16 5.70 6.38 2.76
C GLU A 16 4.18 6.37 2.49
N PHE A 17 3.44 5.39 3.01
CA PHE A 17 1.98 5.41 2.93
C PHE A 17 1.40 6.62 3.68
N GLU A 18 1.92 6.92 4.87
CA GLU A 18 1.47 8.07 5.66
C GLU A 18 1.75 9.37 4.93
N GLU A 19 2.93 9.61 4.36
CA GLU A 19 3.26 10.81 3.59
C GLU A 19 2.40 10.95 2.32
N LEU A 20 2.23 9.85 1.59
CA LEU A 20 1.49 9.89 0.32
C LEU A 20 -0.02 10.00 0.53
N LEU A 21 -0.52 9.36 1.60
CA LEU A 21 -1.90 9.53 2.03
C LEU A 21 -2.09 10.89 2.70
N LEU A 22 -1.11 11.44 3.42
CA LEU A 22 -1.16 12.79 4.00
C LEU A 22 -1.40 13.84 2.91
N GLY A 23 -0.75 13.69 1.75
CA GLY A 23 -0.96 14.58 0.60
C GLY A 23 -2.31 14.40 -0.13
N LYS A 24 -3.02 13.29 0.12
CA LYS A 24 -4.31 12.97 -0.55
C LYS A 24 -5.52 12.92 0.39
N LEU A 25 -5.28 12.75 1.69
CA LEU A 25 -6.26 12.77 2.76
C LEU A 25 -6.44 14.21 3.19
N SER A 26 -7.70 14.59 3.42
CA SER A 26 -8.07 15.91 3.88
C SER A 26 -7.23 16.38 5.07
N GLU A 27 -6.84 17.66 5.08
CA GLU A 27 -6.11 18.31 6.18
C GLU A 27 -6.85 18.25 7.52
N THR A 28 -8.14 17.88 7.52
CA THR A 28 -8.96 17.69 8.73
C THR A 28 -8.62 16.45 9.55
N LEU A 29 -7.85 15.51 9.01
CA LEU A 29 -7.45 14.31 9.76
C LEU A 29 -6.15 14.56 10.55
N ASP A 30 -6.23 14.32 11.86
CA ASP A 30 -5.10 14.40 12.79
C ASP A 30 -4.08 13.26 12.50
N PRO A 31 -2.76 13.42 12.76
CA PRO A 31 -1.76 12.39 12.45
C PRO A 31 -2.09 11.02 13.06
N ALA A 32 -2.68 10.98 14.26
CA ALA A 32 -3.13 9.74 14.88
C ALA A 32 -4.26 9.05 14.11
N GLN A 33 -5.20 9.82 13.55
CA GLN A 33 -6.30 9.29 12.74
C GLN A 33 -5.78 8.80 11.38
N LYS A 34 -4.84 9.53 10.77
CA LYS A 34 -4.18 9.14 9.52
C LYS A 34 -3.42 7.82 9.70
N LYS A 35 -2.65 7.72 10.77
CA LYS A 35 -1.95 6.51 11.20
C LYS A 35 -2.89 5.30 11.30
N LYS A 36 -4.04 5.48 11.98
CA LYS A 36 -5.07 4.44 12.14
C LYS A 36 -5.75 4.09 10.82
N PHE A 37 -5.94 5.05 9.93
CA PHE A 37 -6.50 4.83 8.60
C PHE A 37 -5.56 3.97 7.74
N VAL A 38 -4.25 4.29 7.74
CA VAL A 38 -3.22 3.48 7.05
C VAL A 38 -3.20 2.06 7.58
N ASP A 39 -3.17 1.87 8.91
CA ASP A 39 -3.20 0.53 9.52
C ASP A 39 -4.43 -0.26 9.07
N ASN A 40 -5.61 0.32 9.18
CA ASN A 40 -6.85 -0.33 8.77
C ASN A 40 -6.86 -0.70 7.28
N LEU A 41 -6.29 0.16 6.44
CA LEU A 41 -6.19 -0.07 5.00
C LEU A 41 -5.24 -1.22 4.70
N LEU A 42 -4.03 -1.21 5.26
CA LEU A 42 -3.05 -2.29 5.10
C LEU A 42 -3.61 -3.63 5.61
N GLN A 43 -4.33 -3.62 6.73
CA GLN A 43 -4.97 -4.82 7.27
C GLN A 43 -6.03 -5.37 6.31
N LYS A 44 -6.87 -4.51 5.72
CA LYS A 44 -7.85 -4.91 4.70
C LYS A 44 -7.16 -5.47 3.45
N MET A 45 -6.10 -4.83 2.97
CA MET A 45 -5.36 -5.27 1.78
C MET A 45 -4.64 -6.61 2.01
N ARG A 46 -4.09 -6.83 3.21
CA ARG A 46 -3.51 -8.11 3.62
C ARG A 46 -4.57 -9.20 3.70
N ARG A 47 -5.74 -8.92 4.29
CA ARG A 47 -6.89 -9.85 4.32
C ARG A 47 -7.40 -10.21 2.93
N ALA A 48 -7.31 -9.26 1.99
CA ALA A 48 -7.67 -9.48 0.59
C ALA A 48 -6.55 -10.15 -0.23
N ASN A 49 -5.45 -10.58 0.40
CA ASN A 49 -4.26 -11.16 -0.26
C ASN A 49 -3.67 -10.28 -1.38
N LEU A 50 -3.86 -8.95 -1.30
CA LEU A 50 -3.28 -8.02 -2.26
C LEU A 50 -1.81 -7.72 -1.95
N ILE A 51 -1.46 -7.66 -0.65
CA ILE A 51 -0.12 -7.29 -0.19
C ILE A 51 0.43 -8.31 0.80
N SER A 52 1.74 -8.48 0.78
CA SER A 52 2.51 -9.21 1.77
C SER A 52 3.21 -8.23 2.69
N THR A 53 3.27 -8.53 3.98
CA THR A 53 4.16 -7.85 4.91
C THR A 53 5.51 -8.56 4.85
N SER A 54 6.53 -7.83 4.42
CA SER A 54 7.91 -8.30 4.34
C SER A 54 8.81 -7.38 5.18
N GLY A 55 9.91 -7.91 5.70
CA GLY A 55 10.83 -7.10 6.53
C GLY A 55 10.74 -7.32 8.04
N GLU A 56 10.17 -8.42 8.52
CA GLU A 56 10.28 -8.88 9.93
C GLU A 56 11.71 -9.31 10.34
N LYS A 57 12.76 -8.75 9.72
CA LYS A 57 14.15 -8.94 10.18
C LYS A 57 14.42 -7.94 11.31
N ARG A 58 14.96 -8.45 12.42
CA ARG A 58 15.32 -7.70 13.62
C ARG A 58 16.08 -6.42 13.26
N GLY A 59 15.49 -5.26 13.58
CA GLY A 59 16.10 -3.94 13.38
C GLY A 59 15.80 -3.23 12.05
N ARG A 60 14.85 -3.72 11.23
CA ARG A 60 14.36 -3.00 10.05
C ARG A 60 12.87 -2.67 10.18
N GLU A 61 12.49 -1.55 9.59
CA GLU A 61 11.07 -1.21 9.45
C GLU A 61 10.38 -2.21 8.52
N PRO A 62 9.15 -2.63 8.87
CA PRO A 62 8.34 -3.47 8.00
C PRO A 62 7.98 -2.70 6.72
N PHE A 63 8.01 -3.40 5.60
CA PHE A 63 7.55 -2.89 4.32
C PHE A 63 6.47 -3.82 3.76
N TRP A 64 5.64 -3.27 2.89
CA TRP A 64 4.60 -4.01 2.22
C TRP A 64 4.90 -4.06 0.74
N GLU A 65 4.69 -5.23 0.15
CA GLU A 65 4.90 -5.50 -1.27
C GLU A 65 3.64 -6.13 -1.87
N LEU A 66 3.38 -5.89 -3.16
CA LEU A 66 2.30 -6.56 -3.88
C LEU A 66 2.63 -8.06 -4.05
N ILE A 67 1.71 -8.94 -3.64
CA ILE A 67 1.88 -10.39 -3.80
C ILE A 67 1.71 -10.81 -5.26
N SER A 68 0.89 -10.07 -6.01
CA SER A 68 0.62 -10.32 -7.42
C SER A 68 0.43 -8.99 -8.10
N VAL A 69 1.46 -8.55 -8.83
CA VAL A 69 1.24 -7.74 -10.01
C VAL A 69 0.62 -8.68 -11.04
N SER A 70 -0.70 -8.87 -11.00
CA SER A 70 -1.39 -9.20 -12.23
C SER A 70 -1.48 -7.87 -12.97
N PRO A 71 -0.66 -7.62 -14.01
CA PRO A 71 -1.19 -6.84 -15.10
C PRO A 71 -2.39 -7.66 -15.52
N LYS A 72 -3.59 -7.13 -15.27
CA LYS A 72 -4.71 -7.54 -16.08
C LYS A 72 -4.22 -7.28 -17.49
N SER A 73 -3.91 -8.36 -18.21
CA SER A 73 -3.74 -8.39 -19.64
C SER A 73 -5.08 -7.94 -20.25
N ILE A 74 -5.37 -6.65 -20.11
CA ILE A 74 -6.20 -5.89 -21.02
C ILE A 74 -5.20 -5.38 -22.05
N THR A 75 -4.98 -6.22 -23.03
CA THR A 75 -4.56 -5.89 -24.38
C THR A 75 -5.44 -6.86 -25.16
N GLU A 76 -6.70 -6.52 -25.44
CA GLU A 76 -7.07 -5.67 -26.57
C GLU A 76 -6.05 -5.85 -27.70
N GLY A 77 -6.30 -6.86 -28.52
CA GLY A 77 -5.39 -7.32 -29.57
C GLY A 77 -5.64 -8.77 -29.97
N ASP A 78 -6.90 -9.16 -30.19
CA ASP A 78 -7.19 -10.23 -31.14
C ASP A 78 -6.71 -9.75 -32.51
N VAL A 79 -5.62 -10.35 -33.01
CA VAL A 79 -5.19 -10.32 -34.42
C VAL A 79 -5.14 -11.76 -34.89
#